data_AF-A0A4R0YM92-F1
#
_entry.id   AF-A0A4R0YM92-F1
#
_cell.length_a   1.000
_cell.length_b   1.000
_cell.length_c   1.000
_cell.angle_alpha   90.00
_cell.angle_beta   90.00
_cell.angle_gamma   90.00
#
_symmetry.space_group_name_H-M   'P 1'
#
loop_
_entity.id
_entity.type
_entity.pdbx_description
1 polymer ?
#
loop_
_entity_poly.entity_id
_entity_poly.type
_entity_poly.pdbx_seq_one_letter_code
_entity_poly.pdbx_strand_id
1 'polypeptide(L)'
;MMRCAKSFRVFSPWKSGAIRRDAASDRRPALERSALRAAGEKQSEHGLQVKLAFHAVRTHKNGLAIRLANARFNLPTKKATNPHAGFAERLQAACDAADIPAGRARSAALALRFAVSTEAVRQWLHGRAFPEVSRLVEMAEEFECSLDWLLLGRLPSSGQVREPGGAYKTLTAQERAVVSAMRKLNARRRNALVQLLAEG
;
A
#
# COMPACT_ATOMS: atom_id res chain seq x y z
N MET A 1 34.10 -26.46 10.51
CA MET A 1 33.83 -25.45 11.57
C MET A 1 33.99 -24.07 10.95
N MET A 2 32.83 -23.43 10.68
CA MET A 2 32.73 -22.18 9.93
C MET A 2 33.17 -20.98 10.77
N ARG A 3 34.01 -20.12 10.20
CA ARG A 3 34.17 -18.72 10.62
C ARG A 3 33.27 -17.89 9.71
N CYS A 4 32.28 -17.21 10.28
CA CYS A 4 31.55 -16.14 9.58
C CYS A 4 31.80 -14.84 10.34
N ALA A 5 32.73 -14.05 9.83
CA ALA A 5 32.94 -12.68 10.24
C ALA A 5 32.31 -11.80 9.15
N LYS A 6 31.34 -10.98 9.53
CA LYS A 6 31.07 -9.68 8.90
C LYS A 6 30.44 -8.77 9.93
N SER A 7 31.31 -7.96 10.50
CA SER A 7 31.00 -6.74 11.22
C SER A 7 30.26 -5.80 10.26
N PHE A 8 29.03 -5.43 10.59
CA PHE A 8 28.37 -4.26 10.02
C PHE A 8 27.96 -3.39 11.21
N ARG A 9 28.80 -2.39 11.51
CA ARG A 9 28.45 -1.29 12.40
C ARG A 9 27.90 -0.18 11.51
N VAL A 10 26.59 0.01 11.53
CA VAL A 10 25.98 1.31 11.25
C VAL A 10 25.25 1.73 12.52
N PHE A 11 25.53 2.96 12.89
CA PHE A 11 25.19 3.62 14.13
C PHE A 11 23.69 4.00 14.12
N SER A 12 22.84 3.30 14.89
CA SER A 12 21.44 3.69 15.10
C SER A 12 21.31 4.41 16.45
N PRO A 13 21.15 5.74 16.50
CA PRO A 13 21.23 6.50 17.76
C PRO A 13 19.93 6.55 18.59
N TRP A 14 18.95 5.67 18.39
CA TRP A 14 17.63 5.81 19.03
C TRP A 14 17.33 4.85 20.20
N LYS A 15 18.25 3.95 20.57
CA LYS A 15 18.09 3.16 21.82
C LYS A 15 18.51 3.99 23.04
N SER A 16 17.50 4.56 23.72
CA SER A 16 17.49 5.14 25.08
C SER A 16 17.63 6.67 25.18
N GLY A 17 16.55 7.35 25.62
CA GLY A 17 16.63 8.76 26.00
C GLY A 17 15.28 9.46 26.26
N ALA A 18 14.65 9.15 27.39
CA ALA A 18 13.83 10.04 28.21
C ALA A 18 12.85 11.03 27.52
N ILE A 19 11.59 10.60 27.32
CA ILE A 19 10.47 11.55 27.30
C ILE A 19 10.13 11.86 28.75
N ARG A 20 10.56 13.05 29.23
CA ARG A 20 10.07 13.62 30.48
C ARG A 20 8.55 13.76 30.40
N ARG A 21 7.88 13.17 31.39
CA ARG A 21 6.50 13.49 31.73
C ARG A 21 6.50 14.85 32.41
N ASP A 22 5.92 15.85 31.75
CA ASP A 22 5.39 17.03 32.45
C ASP A 22 3.87 17.05 32.27
N ALA A 23 3.22 17.02 33.43
CA ALA A 23 1.79 17.10 33.61
C ALA A 23 1.33 18.56 33.63
N ALA A 24 0.03 18.73 33.36
CA ALA A 24 -0.85 19.81 33.82
C ALA A 24 -0.71 21.23 33.19
N SER A 25 -1.78 21.61 32.47
CA SER A 25 -2.50 22.90 32.57
C SER A 25 -3.48 22.92 31.39
N ASP A 26 -4.70 22.44 31.55
CA ASP A 26 -5.86 23.25 31.95
C ASP A 26 -5.87 24.67 31.34
N ARG A 27 -6.85 24.89 30.45
CA ARG A 27 -7.49 26.16 30.08
C ARG A 27 -8.56 25.89 29.01
N ARG A 28 -9.69 25.32 29.43
CA ARG A 28 -10.97 25.46 28.69
C ARG A 28 -11.72 26.64 29.31
N PRO A 29 -11.89 27.78 28.61
CA PRO A 29 -12.69 28.86 29.15
C PRO A 29 -14.19 28.50 29.14
N ALA A 30 -14.77 28.55 30.32
CA ALA A 30 -16.19 28.54 30.59
C ALA A 30 -16.83 29.84 30.06
N LEU A 31 -17.71 29.73 29.06
CA LEU A 31 -18.57 30.81 28.60
C LEU A 31 -19.75 30.23 27.80
N GLU A 32 -20.58 29.40 28.43
CA GLU A 32 -21.86 29.00 27.83
C GLU A 32 -22.91 28.66 28.90
N ARG A 33 -23.11 29.61 29.82
CA ARG A 33 -24.24 29.63 30.76
C ARG A 33 -24.83 31.03 30.85
N SER A 34 -25.35 31.52 29.72
CA SER A 34 -26.21 32.72 29.67
C SER A 34 -27.46 32.53 28.79
N ALA A 35 -27.78 31.30 28.36
CA ALA A 35 -28.95 31.02 27.52
C ALA A 35 -30.13 30.43 28.32
N LEU A 36 -30.46 31.04 29.46
CA LEU A 36 -31.68 30.75 30.21
C LEU A 36 -32.09 31.97 31.04
N ARG A 37 -32.86 32.88 30.43
CA ARG A 37 -33.96 33.68 31.03
C ARG A 37 -34.44 34.77 30.06
N ALA A 38 -35.53 34.47 29.35
CA ALA A 38 -36.61 35.36 28.88
C ALA A 38 -37.41 34.51 27.87
N ALA A 39 -38.44 33.74 28.24
CA ALA A 39 -39.73 34.11 28.81
C ALA A 39 -40.51 35.12 27.95
N GLY A 40 -41.66 34.65 27.42
CA GLY A 40 -42.66 35.38 26.63
C GLY A 40 -42.58 35.02 25.14
N GLU A 41 -43.62 34.59 24.42
CA GLU A 41 -45.03 34.69 24.73
C GLU A 41 -45.87 33.98 23.62
N LYS A 42 -46.93 33.29 24.06
CA LYS A 42 -48.21 33.01 23.39
C LYS A 42 -48.33 31.94 22.28
N GLN A 43 -49.06 30.90 22.70
CA GLN A 43 -49.99 30.07 21.93
C GLN A 43 -50.98 30.92 21.09
N SER A 44 -51.28 30.43 19.89
CA SER A 44 -52.57 30.64 19.22
C SER A 44 -52.70 29.58 18.12
N GLU A 45 -53.31 28.46 18.48
CA GLU A 45 -53.92 27.53 17.52
C GLU A 45 -55.12 28.19 16.83
N HIS A 46 -55.57 27.60 15.71
CA HIS A 46 -56.70 27.97 14.86
C HIS A 46 -56.43 28.99 13.74
N GLY A 47 -55.79 28.48 12.69
CA GLY A 47 -55.69 29.13 11.38
C GLY A 47 -55.76 28.11 10.23
N LEU A 48 -56.90 27.44 10.11
CA LEU A 48 -57.45 26.96 8.84
C LEU A 48 -56.66 25.88 8.08
N GLN A 49 -56.98 24.64 8.42
CA GLN A 49 -57.21 23.58 7.43
C GLN A 49 -58.26 24.04 6.38
N VAL A 50 -57.92 24.89 5.41
CA VAL A 50 -58.63 25.01 4.11
C VAL A 50 -57.69 25.64 3.07
N LYS A 51 -56.57 24.99 2.73
CA LYS A 51 -55.81 25.28 1.49
C LYS A 51 -55.32 24.02 0.80
N LEU A 52 -56.03 22.90 1.02
CA LEU A 52 -56.06 21.77 0.11
C LEU A 52 -57.36 21.91 -0.68
N ALA A 53 -57.28 21.80 -2.01
CA ALA A 53 -58.36 21.96 -2.99
C ALA A 53 -58.66 23.40 -3.47
N PHE A 54 -57.75 24.01 -4.25
CA PHE A 54 -58.12 24.76 -5.47
C PHE A 54 -56.89 25.11 -6.35
N HIS A 55 -56.01 24.13 -6.63
CA HIS A 55 -55.03 24.27 -7.72
C HIS A 55 -54.82 22.96 -8.48
N ALA A 56 -55.93 22.27 -8.76
CA ALA A 56 -56.01 21.26 -9.81
C ALA A 56 -56.76 21.87 -11.00
N VAL A 57 -56.34 21.50 -12.21
CA VAL A 57 -56.95 21.80 -13.52
C VAL A 57 -56.45 23.07 -14.23
N ARG A 58 -55.17 23.06 -14.61
CA ARG A 58 -54.55 23.67 -15.82
C ARG A 58 -53.03 23.56 -15.61
N THR A 59 -52.32 22.57 -16.13
CA THR A 59 -52.11 22.30 -17.55
C THR A 59 -51.84 20.81 -17.75
N HIS A 60 -52.71 20.18 -18.54
CA HIS A 60 -52.53 18.82 -19.06
C HIS A 60 -51.49 18.87 -20.19
N LYS A 61 -50.70 17.80 -20.34
CA LYS A 61 -49.68 17.53 -21.38
C LYS A 61 -48.26 18.05 -21.06
N ASN A 62 -47.53 17.28 -20.25
CA ASN A 62 -46.10 16.95 -20.42
C ASN A 62 -45.66 15.84 -19.43
N GLY A 63 -46.55 14.86 -19.21
CA GLY A 63 -46.47 13.91 -18.09
C GLY A 63 -46.04 12.47 -18.42
N LEU A 64 -45.47 12.20 -19.60
CA LEU A 64 -45.14 10.82 -20.01
C LEU A 64 -43.72 10.61 -20.58
N ALA A 65 -42.87 11.64 -20.68
CA ALA A 65 -41.52 11.51 -21.24
C ALA A 65 -40.36 11.59 -20.22
N ILE A 66 -40.62 11.88 -18.93
CA ILE A 66 -39.54 12.14 -17.95
C ILE A 66 -39.65 11.23 -16.71
N ARG A 67 -40.19 10.01 -16.85
CA ARG A 67 -40.24 9.04 -15.75
C ARG A 67 -39.71 7.63 -16.07
N LEU A 68 -39.09 7.42 -17.23
CA LEU A 68 -38.37 6.17 -17.56
C LEU A 68 -36.88 6.36 -17.90
N ALA A 69 -36.30 7.55 -17.71
CA ALA A 69 -34.88 7.81 -17.99
C ALA A 69 -33.96 7.82 -16.75
N ASN A 70 -34.50 7.74 -15.53
CA ASN A 70 -33.72 7.78 -14.29
C ASN A 70 -33.38 6.40 -13.68
N ALA A 71 -33.62 5.31 -14.40
CA ALA A 71 -33.04 4.00 -14.08
C ALA A 71 -31.67 3.84 -14.77
N ARG A 72 -30.81 4.85 -14.63
CA ARG A 72 -29.49 4.85 -15.28
C ARG A 72 -28.49 4.21 -14.32
N PHE A 73 -28.41 2.88 -14.39
CA PHE A 73 -27.25 2.09 -13.96
C PHE A 73 -26.70 2.42 -12.56
N ASN A 74 -27.41 2.01 -11.52
CA ASN A 74 -26.76 1.82 -10.22
C ASN A 74 -25.98 0.50 -10.27
N LEU A 75 -24.86 0.46 -11.01
CA LEU A 75 -23.89 -0.61 -10.80
C LEU A 75 -23.40 -0.49 -9.36
N PRO A 76 -23.21 -1.59 -8.61
CA PRO A 76 -22.36 -1.56 -7.44
C PRO A 76 -20.98 -1.12 -7.93
N THR A 77 -20.68 0.17 -7.79
CA THR A 77 -19.34 0.68 -8.06
C THR A 77 -18.45 -0.02 -7.03
N LYS A 78 -17.69 -1.01 -7.49
CA LYS A 78 -16.68 -1.69 -6.67
C LYS A 78 -15.89 -0.58 -6.01
N LYS A 79 -16.02 -0.44 -4.68
CA LYS A 79 -15.37 0.63 -3.90
C LYS A 79 -13.93 0.72 -4.40
N ALA A 80 -13.55 1.90 -4.90
CA ALA A 80 -12.24 2.10 -5.52
C ALA A 80 -11.17 1.65 -4.53
N THR A 81 -10.61 0.47 -4.77
CA THR A 81 -9.56 -0.10 -3.94
C THR A 81 -8.33 0.72 -4.25
N ASN A 82 -7.70 1.32 -3.25
CA ASN A 82 -6.48 2.10 -3.48
C ASN A 82 -5.50 1.22 -4.28
N PRO A 83 -4.95 1.71 -5.40
CA PRO A 83 -4.22 0.88 -6.36
C PRO A 83 -3.00 0.19 -5.74
N HIS A 84 -2.49 0.74 -4.63
CA HIS A 84 -1.31 0.25 -3.93
C HIS A 84 -1.61 -0.10 -2.47
N ALA A 85 -2.84 -0.52 -2.15
CA ALA A 85 -3.25 -0.87 -0.79
C ALA A 85 -2.32 -1.91 -0.13
N GLY A 86 -1.89 -2.94 -0.86
CA GLY A 86 -0.99 -3.97 -0.31
C GLY A 86 0.40 -3.44 0.06
N PHE A 87 0.95 -2.51 -0.71
CA PHE A 87 2.20 -1.84 -0.35
C PHE A 87 2.02 -1.00 0.91
N ALA A 88 0.94 -0.22 0.98
CA ALA A 88 0.65 0.64 2.11
C ALA A 88 0.50 -0.15 3.43
N GLU A 89 -0.16 -1.30 3.37
CA GLU A 89 -0.30 -2.21 4.50
C GLU A 89 1.06 -2.71 5.00
N ARG A 90 1.94 -3.13 4.10
CA ARG A 90 3.28 -3.62 4.47
C ARG A 90 4.20 -2.52 4.96
N LEU A 91 4.11 -1.32 4.39
CA LEU A 91 4.82 -0.15 4.90
C LEU A 91 4.35 0.20 6.31
N GLN A 92 3.05 0.10 6.59
CA GLN A 92 2.52 0.28 7.94
C GLN A 92 3.02 -0.80 8.89
N ALA A 93 3.01 -2.07 8.48
CA ALA A 93 3.57 -3.17 9.28
C ALA A 93 5.08 -3.00 9.56
N ALA A 94 5.85 -2.51 8.59
CA ALA A 94 7.26 -2.17 8.78
C ALA A 94 7.44 -1.02 9.79
N CYS A 95 6.57 -0.01 9.75
CA CYS A 95 6.57 1.07 10.74
C CYS A 95 6.22 0.54 12.15
N ASP A 96 5.26 -0.37 12.25
CA ASP A 96 4.88 -1.00 13.52
C ASP A 96 6.04 -1.82 14.09
N ALA A 97 6.73 -2.61 13.25
CA ALA A 97 7.91 -3.38 13.64
C ALA A 97 9.11 -2.51 14.06
N ALA A 98 9.17 -1.27 13.55
CA ALA A 98 10.18 -0.27 13.90
C ALA A 98 9.74 0.65 15.07
N ASP A 99 8.65 0.33 15.77
CA ASP A 99 8.05 1.12 16.87
C ASP A 99 7.75 2.58 16.51
N ILE A 100 7.43 2.87 15.25
CA ILE A 100 7.06 4.22 14.81
C ILE A 100 5.60 4.50 15.18
N PRO A 101 5.28 5.58 15.92
CA PRO A 101 3.94 5.86 16.40
C PRO A 101 2.94 6.00 15.24
N ALA A 102 1.72 5.52 15.43
CA ALA A 102 0.67 5.56 14.42
C ALA A 102 0.08 6.98 14.20
N GLY A 103 -0.76 7.11 13.17
CA GLY A 103 -1.48 8.36 12.88
C GLY A 103 -0.58 9.47 12.34
N ARG A 104 -0.87 10.72 12.72
CA ARG A 104 -0.16 11.92 12.18
C ARG A 104 1.34 11.90 12.50
N ALA A 105 1.72 11.37 13.66
CA ALA A 105 3.11 11.29 14.06
C ALA A 105 3.94 10.40 13.10
N ARG A 106 3.34 9.33 12.56
CA ARG A 106 3.97 8.45 11.55
C ARG A 106 4.40 9.22 10.32
N SER A 107 3.48 9.99 9.75
CA SER A 107 3.73 10.71 8.50
C SER A 107 4.86 11.74 8.68
N ALA A 108 4.87 12.45 9.80
CA ALA A 108 5.94 13.41 10.11
C ALA A 108 7.30 12.73 10.35
N ALA A 109 7.32 11.61 11.08
CA ALA A 109 8.55 10.86 11.35
C ALA A 109 9.19 10.33 10.06
N LEU A 110 8.40 9.73 9.18
CA LEU A 110 8.89 9.22 7.89
C LEU A 110 9.30 10.35 6.94
N ALA A 111 8.57 11.47 6.92
CA ALA A 111 8.91 12.62 6.09
C ALA A 111 10.29 13.18 6.45
N LEU A 112 10.56 13.33 7.75
CA LEU A 112 11.87 13.74 8.24
C LEU A 112 12.95 12.71 7.90
N ARG A 113 12.68 11.42 8.13
CA ARG A 113 13.66 10.34 7.96
C ARG A 113 14.11 10.16 6.50
N PHE A 114 13.16 10.22 5.57
CA PHE A 114 13.43 10.02 4.15
C PHE A 114 13.58 11.32 3.37
N ALA A 115 13.63 12.47 4.05
CA ALA A 115 13.75 13.80 3.46
C ALA A 115 12.72 14.08 2.34
N VAL A 116 11.45 13.74 2.60
CA VAL A 116 10.33 13.93 1.67
C VAL A 116 9.20 14.74 2.30
N SER A 117 8.23 15.18 1.50
CA SER A 117 7.06 15.87 2.03
C SER A 117 6.13 14.94 2.81
N THR A 118 5.49 15.47 3.86
CA THR A 118 4.49 14.74 4.64
C THR A 118 3.32 14.25 3.78
N GLU A 119 2.94 15.03 2.76
CA GLU A 119 1.91 14.62 1.81
C GLU A 119 2.33 13.41 0.97
N ALA A 120 3.58 13.35 0.48
CA ALA A 120 4.07 12.17 -0.24
C ALA A 120 3.96 10.90 0.63
N VAL A 121 4.42 10.97 1.88
CA VAL A 121 4.29 9.87 2.85
C VAL A 121 2.83 9.50 3.08
N ARG A 122 1.93 10.49 3.21
CA ARG A 122 0.50 10.23 3.40
C ARG A 122 -0.10 9.50 2.20
N GLN A 123 0.30 9.86 0.97
CA GLN A 123 -0.13 9.12 -0.22
C GLN A 123 0.38 7.68 -0.20
N TRP A 124 1.62 7.44 0.25
CA TRP A 124 2.20 6.09 0.37
C TRP A 124 1.46 5.24 1.42
N LEU A 125 1.26 5.78 2.62
CA LEU A 125 0.56 5.09 3.72
C LEU A 125 -0.91 4.83 3.42
N HIS A 126 -1.51 5.55 2.48
CA HIS A 126 -2.87 5.30 2.00
C HIS A 126 -2.94 4.50 0.69
N GLY A 127 -1.80 4.09 0.13
CA GLY A 127 -1.74 3.27 -1.08
C GLY A 127 -2.19 4.01 -2.34
N ARG A 128 -2.09 5.34 -2.33
CA ARG A 128 -2.47 6.23 -3.45
C ARG A 128 -1.30 6.53 -4.39
N ALA A 129 -0.07 6.34 -3.92
CA ALA A 129 1.15 6.50 -4.70
C ALA A 129 2.24 5.53 -4.21
N PHE A 130 3.27 5.36 -5.03
CA PHE A 130 4.52 4.71 -4.66
C PHE A 130 5.64 5.74 -4.42
N PRO A 131 6.65 5.41 -3.59
CA PRO A 131 7.89 6.16 -3.55
C PRO A 131 8.70 5.92 -4.83
N GLU A 132 9.71 6.76 -5.06
CA GLU A 132 10.75 6.45 -6.03
C GLU A 132 11.54 5.19 -5.61
N VAL A 133 12.14 4.52 -6.59
CA VAL A 133 12.89 3.27 -6.35
C VAL A 133 14.04 3.49 -5.35
N SER A 134 14.73 4.63 -5.43
CA SER A 134 15.78 5.02 -4.47
C SER A 134 15.24 5.05 -3.03
N ARG A 135 14.08 5.69 -2.81
CA ARG A 135 13.42 5.76 -1.51
C ARG A 135 12.95 4.39 -1.03
N LEU A 136 12.49 3.53 -1.93
CA LEU A 136 12.11 2.16 -1.58
C LEU A 136 13.29 1.33 -1.08
N VAL A 137 14.47 1.46 -1.70
CA VAL A 137 15.69 0.79 -1.26
C VAL A 137 16.08 1.27 0.14
N GLU A 138 16.10 2.58 0.36
CA GLU A 138 16.40 3.16 1.68
C GLU A 138 15.42 2.71 2.76
N MET A 139 14.12 2.65 2.44
CA MET A 139 13.11 2.12 3.37
C MET A 139 13.36 0.65 3.69
N ALA A 140 13.72 -0.16 2.70
CA ALA A 140 13.98 -1.58 2.89
C ALA A 140 15.19 -1.80 3.81
N GLU A 141 16.27 -1.03 3.61
CA GLU A 141 17.45 -1.04 4.47
C GLU A 141 17.13 -0.58 5.90
N GLU A 142 16.43 0.55 6.03
CA GLU A 142 16.10 1.17 7.31
C GLU A 142 15.14 0.32 8.16
N PHE A 143 14.18 -0.36 7.52
CA PHE A 143 13.25 -1.27 8.21
C PHE A 143 13.78 -2.70 8.28
N GLU A 144 15.01 -2.96 7.86
CA GLU A 144 15.64 -4.29 7.82
C GLU A 144 14.74 -5.35 7.16
N CYS A 145 14.05 -4.98 6.07
CA CYS A 145 13.11 -5.84 5.36
C CYS A 145 13.49 -6.03 3.89
N SER A 146 12.98 -7.08 3.25
CA SER A 146 13.23 -7.30 1.82
C SER A 146 12.46 -6.27 0.98
N LEU A 147 13.13 -5.67 -0.01
CA LEU A 147 12.49 -4.81 -1.01
C LEU A 147 11.32 -5.52 -1.71
N ASP A 148 11.50 -6.81 -2.06
CA ASP A 148 10.46 -7.62 -2.69
C ASP A 148 9.28 -7.87 -1.76
N TRP A 149 9.54 -8.01 -0.46
CA TRP A 149 8.48 -8.09 0.53
C TRP A 149 7.74 -6.76 0.61
N LEU A 150 8.44 -5.64 0.74
CA LEU A 150 7.82 -4.32 0.84
C LEU A 150 6.96 -4.01 -0.41
N LEU A 151 7.52 -4.22 -1.60
CA LEU A 151 6.91 -3.85 -2.88
C LEU A 151 5.85 -4.84 -3.36
N LEU A 152 6.15 -6.14 -3.32
CA LEU A 152 5.33 -7.21 -3.94
C LEU A 152 4.63 -8.11 -2.92
N GLY A 153 4.96 -7.99 -1.63
CA GLY A 153 4.44 -8.89 -0.59
C GLY A 153 5.03 -10.29 -0.66
N ARG A 154 6.14 -10.47 -1.37
CA ARG A 154 6.84 -11.75 -1.44
C ARG A 154 7.86 -11.82 -0.32
N LEU A 155 7.67 -12.77 0.59
CA LEU A 155 8.75 -13.13 1.50
C LEU A 155 9.96 -13.60 0.69
N PRO A 156 11.19 -13.44 1.21
CA PRO A 156 12.35 -14.04 0.58
C PRO A 156 12.10 -15.55 0.47
N SER A 157 11.76 -16.02 -0.73
CA SER A 157 11.95 -17.43 -1.06
C SER A 157 13.44 -17.66 -0.87
N SER A 158 13.82 -18.80 -0.30
CA SER A 158 15.18 -19.13 0.16
C SER A 158 16.22 -19.24 -0.97
N GLY A 159 16.33 -18.22 -1.83
CA GLY A 159 17.24 -18.15 -2.98
C GLY A 159 16.90 -19.09 -4.13
N GLN A 160 15.76 -19.79 -4.11
CA GLN A 160 15.42 -20.70 -5.20
C GLN A 160 14.66 -19.95 -6.30
N VAL A 161 15.38 -19.65 -7.38
CA VAL A 161 14.77 -19.44 -8.71
C VAL A 161 14.12 -20.77 -9.10
N ARG A 162 12.83 -20.91 -8.80
CA ARG A 162 12.02 -22.02 -9.32
C ARG A 162 11.67 -21.68 -10.76
N GLU A 163 12.46 -22.17 -11.68
CA GLU A 163 11.97 -22.32 -13.04
C GLU A 163 10.80 -23.31 -13.05
N PRO A 164 9.75 -23.07 -13.85
CA PRO A 164 8.66 -24.03 -14.00
C PRO A 164 9.28 -25.39 -14.37
N GLY A 165 9.06 -26.36 -13.49
CA GLY A 165 9.76 -27.65 -13.53
C GLY A 165 9.66 -28.29 -14.91
N GLY A 166 10.80 -28.42 -15.58
CA GLY A 166 10.90 -29.07 -16.89
C GLY A 166 11.52 -28.23 -18.00
N ALA A 167 11.79 -26.94 -17.80
CA ALA A 167 12.45 -26.12 -18.83
C ALA A 167 13.83 -26.67 -19.24
N TYR A 168 14.54 -27.31 -18.31
CA TYR A 168 15.76 -28.07 -18.58
C TYR A 168 15.54 -29.55 -18.28
N LYS A 169 15.66 -30.39 -19.31
CA LYS A 169 15.87 -31.83 -19.08
C LYS A 169 17.18 -31.98 -18.29
N THR A 170 17.10 -32.65 -17.13
CA THR A 170 18.31 -32.97 -16.37
C THR A 170 19.15 -33.92 -17.22
N LEU A 171 20.38 -33.55 -17.56
CA LEU A 171 21.28 -34.39 -18.32
C LEU A 171 21.49 -35.72 -17.58
N THR A 172 21.26 -36.82 -18.27
CA THR A 172 21.63 -38.17 -17.85
C THR A 172 23.13 -38.23 -17.52
N ALA A 173 23.56 -39.28 -16.82
CA ALA A 173 24.98 -39.47 -16.50
C ALA A 173 25.85 -39.51 -17.77
N GLN A 174 25.35 -40.13 -18.84
CA GLN A 174 26.02 -40.21 -20.13
C GLN A 174 26.11 -38.83 -20.81
N GLU A 175 25.01 -38.09 -20.89
CA GLU A 175 25.01 -36.74 -21.47
C GLU A 175 25.96 -35.80 -20.70
N ARG A 176 25.99 -35.90 -19.36
CA ARG A 176 26.97 -35.16 -18.53
C ARG A 176 28.42 -35.52 -18.87
N ALA A 177 28.70 -36.81 -19.07
CA ALA A 177 30.04 -37.27 -19.45
C ALA A 177 30.46 -36.72 -20.83
N VAL A 178 29.55 -36.75 -21.81
CA VAL A 178 29.80 -36.19 -23.15
C VAL A 178 30.05 -34.68 -23.09
N VAL A 179 29.22 -33.93 -22.37
CA VAL A 179 29.40 -32.48 -22.20
C VAL A 179 30.73 -32.16 -21.52
N SER A 180 31.11 -32.92 -20.49
CA SER A 180 32.39 -32.77 -19.79
C SER A 180 33.59 -33.06 -20.70
N ALA A 181 33.53 -34.13 -21.50
CA ALA A 181 34.55 -34.46 -22.47
C ALA A 181 34.66 -33.39 -23.57
N MET A 182 33.53 -32.94 -24.13
CA MET A 182 33.46 -31.88 -25.14
C MET A 182 34.15 -30.59 -24.68
N ARG A 183 33.91 -30.16 -23.43
CA ARG A 183 34.53 -28.93 -22.87
C ARG A 183 36.06 -29.02 -22.77
N LYS A 184 36.64 -30.21 -22.71
CA LYS A 184 38.09 -30.44 -22.65
C LYS A 184 38.75 -30.52 -24.02
N LEU A 185 37.98 -30.65 -25.10
CA LEU A 185 38.50 -30.76 -26.47
C LEU A 185 38.79 -29.38 -27.10
N ASN A 186 39.81 -29.31 -27.96
CA ASN A 186 40.08 -28.13 -28.79
C ASN A 186 39.00 -27.94 -29.87
N ALA A 187 38.95 -26.75 -30.48
CA ALA A 187 37.90 -26.40 -31.43
C ALA A 187 37.80 -27.36 -32.63
N ARG A 188 38.95 -27.81 -33.17
CA ARG A 188 38.99 -28.76 -34.28
C ARG A 188 38.35 -30.10 -33.91
N ARG A 189 38.68 -30.64 -32.74
CA ARG A 189 38.12 -31.92 -32.25
C ARG A 189 36.65 -31.80 -31.85
N ARG A 190 36.22 -30.67 -31.29
CA ARG A 190 34.80 -30.40 -31.01
C ARG A 190 33.96 -30.39 -32.29
N ASN A 191 34.43 -29.68 -33.32
CA ASN A 191 33.71 -29.59 -34.59
C ASN A 191 33.59 -30.95 -35.29
N ALA A 192 34.67 -31.75 -35.29
CA ALA A 192 34.63 -33.11 -35.82
C ALA A 192 33.64 -34.01 -35.06
N LEU A 193 33.59 -33.89 -33.72
CA LEU A 193 32.63 -34.66 -32.91
C LEU A 193 31.18 -34.21 -33.16
N VAL A 194 30.94 -32.92 -33.35
CA VAL A 194 29.60 -32.41 -33.71
C VAL A 194 29.15 -32.94 -35.06
N GLN A 195 30.04 -32.97 -36.07
CA GLN A 195 29.73 -33.55 -37.38
C GLN A 195 29.37 -35.03 -37.28
N LEU A 196 30.20 -35.81 -36.57
CA LEU A 196 29.97 -37.25 -36.39
C LEU A 196 28.64 -37.56 -35.69
N LEU A 197 28.23 -36.72 -34.73
CA LEU A 197 26.97 -36.90 -34.01
C LEU A 197 25.74 -36.36 -34.77
N ALA A 198 25.93 -35.51 -35.79
CA ALA A 198 24.86 -34.92 -36.60
C ALA A 198 24.50 -35.75 -37.83
N GLU A 199 25.40 -36.64 -38.28
CA GLU A 199 25.23 -37.49 -39.47
C GLU A 199 24.72 -38.91 -39.16
N GLY A 200 24.42 -39.20 -37.89
CA GLY A 200 23.94 -40.52 -37.41
C GLY A 200 22.43 -40.62 -37.27
#